data_AF-A0A3B8MJH3-F1
#
_entry.id   AF-A0A3B8MJH3-F1
#
_cell.length_a   1.000
_cell.length_b   1.000
_cell.length_c   1.000
_cell.angle_alpha   90.00
_cell.angle_beta   90.00
_cell.angle_gamma   90.00
#
_symmetry.space_group_name_H-M   'P 1'
#
loop_
_entity.id
_entity.type
_entity.pdbx_description
1 polymer ?
#
loop_
_entity_poly.entity_id
_entity_poly.type
_entity_poly.pdbx_seq_one_letter_code
_entity_poly.pdbx_strand_id
1 'polypeptide(L)'
;MFALAVVAYVNTIPNGLVFDDLLLITEQSSVRSAFNWREIWFGRYWGEIWPHNVLYRPLTIWSIALNYSFNGLLGLSCSHTAGYHVVNLLLHAAVSTLVLRLGIALCIPSFASFAAALIFAVHPIHTEAVAAVTGRT
;
A
#
# COMPACT_ATOMS: atom_id res chain seq x y z
N MET A 1 14.88 1.22 -12.34
CA MET A 1 13.93 0.26 -11.75
C MET A 1 12.62 0.94 -11.38
N PHE A 2 12.66 2.01 -10.57
CA PHE A 2 11.48 2.82 -10.22
C PHE A 2 10.52 3.10 -11.40
N ALA A 3 10.99 3.72 -12.49
CA ALA A 3 10.17 4.02 -13.65
C ALA A 3 9.54 2.78 -14.32
N LEU A 4 10.23 1.64 -14.32
CA LEU A 4 9.71 0.39 -14.88
C LEU A 4 8.56 -0.15 -14.03
N ALA A 5 8.71 -0.12 -12.70
CA ALA A 5 7.64 -0.50 -11.78
C ALA A 5 6.42 0.44 -11.91
N VAL A 6 6.65 1.75 -12.09
CA VAL A 6 5.58 2.72 -12.34
C VAL A 6 4.84 2.38 -13.62
N VAL A 7 5.54 2.19 -14.75
CA VAL A 7 4.91 1.85 -16.04
C VAL A 7 4.11 0.55 -15.96
N ALA A 8 4.59 -0.45 -15.22
CA ALA A 8 3.91 -1.73 -15.07
C ALA A 8 2.56 -1.64 -14.34
N TYR A 9 2.38 -0.65 -13.45
CA TYR A 9 1.23 -0.57 -12.55
C TYR A 9 0.50 0.79 -12.55
N VAL A 10 0.87 1.73 -13.41
CA VAL A 10 0.19 3.04 -13.53
C VAL A 10 -1.29 2.90 -13.91
N ASN A 11 -1.65 1.80 -14.56
CA ASN A 11 -3.02 1.45 -14.89
C ASN A 11 -3.90 1.19 -13.65
N THR A 12 -3.33 1.08 -12.44
CA THR A 12 -4.10 0.91 -11.20
C THR A 12 -4.70 2.21 -10.67
N ILE A 13 -4.17 3.38 -11.06
CA ILE A 13 -4.61 4.68 -10.55
C ILE A 13 -6.11 4.96 -10.73
N PRO A 14 -6.74 4.68 -11.89
CA PRO A 14 -8.17 4.93 -12.09
C PRO A 14 -9.07 3.85 -11.46
N ASN A 15 -8.53 2.82 -10.81
CA ASN A 15 -9.33 1.75 -10.25
C ASN A 15 -10.15 2.22 -9.03
N GLY A 16 -11.22 1.48 -8.76
CA GLY A 16 -12.02 1.63 -7.54
C GLY A 16 -11.50 0.75 -6.40
N LEU A 17 -12.06 0.98 -5.21
CA LEU A 17 -11.84 0.10 -4.06
C LEU A 17 -12.59 -1.22 -4.26
N VAL A 18 -11.93 -2.34 -3.94
CA VAL A 18 -12.51 -3.68 -4.08
C VAL A 18 -12.30 -4.49 -2.79
N PHE A 19 -13.20 -5.43 -2.52
CA PHE A 19 -13.14 -6.32 -1.36
C PHE A 19 -12.91 -5.56 -0.03
N ASP A 20 -11.86 -5.93 0.71
CA ASP A 20 -11.48 -5.39 2.01
C ASP A 20 -11.24 -3.88 1.98
N ASP A 21 -10.78 -3.33 0.84
CA ASP A 21 -10.50 -1.90 0.68
C ASP A 21 -11.74 -1.05 0.97
N LEU A 22 -12.90 -1.49 0.48
CA LEU A 22 -14.15 -0.76 0.62
C LEU A 22 -14.51 -0.63 2.11
N LEU A 23 -14.62 -1.77 2.80
CA LEU A 23 -15.00 -1.82 4.21
C LEU A 23 -13.99 -1.08 5.09
N LEU A 24 -12.68 -1.27 4.87
CA LEU A 24 -11.66 -0.63 5.69
C LEU A 24 -11.59 0.88 5.49
N ILE A 25 -11.80 1.39 4.28
CA ILE A 25 -11.68 2.84 4.02
C ILE A 25 -12.99 3.57 4.36
N THR A 26 -14.15 2.92 4.21
CA THR A 26 -15.45 3.56 4.46
C THR A 26 -15.99 3.33 5.87
N GLU A 27 -15.74 2.18 6.49
CA GLU A 27 -16.40 1.84 7.76
C GLU A 27 -15.46 1.86 8.98
N GLN A 28 -14.15 1.69 8.79
CA GLN A 28 -13.20 1.64 9.93
C GLN A 28 -13.02 3.01 10.57
N SER A 29 -13.45 3.16 11.83
CA SER A 29 -13.33 4.41 12.60
C SER A 29 -11.88 4.85 12.74
N SER A 30 -10.96 3.90 12.96
CA SER A 30 -9.55 4.18 13.20
C SER A 30 -8.83 4.81 12.01
N VAL A 31 -9.37 4.62 10.79
CA VAL A 31 -8.86 5.24 9.56
C VAL A 31 -9.17 6.74 9.51
N ARG A 32 -10.21 7.20 10.20
CA ARG A 32 -10.66 8.60 10.18
C ARG A 32 -9.74 9.54 10.96
N SER A 33 -8.95 9.02 11.90
CA SER A 33 -8.05 9.81 12.76
C SER A 33 -6.66 9.20 12.84
N ALA A 34 -5.77 9.62 11.93
CA ALA A 34 -4.39 9.11 11.85
C ALA A 34 -3.55 9.34 13.11
N PHE A 35 -3.96 10.27 13.97
CA PHE A 35 -3.25 10.64 15.20
C PHE A 35 -3.88 10.06 16.47
N ASN A 36 -5.00 9.32 16.36
CA ASN A 36 -5.53 8.53 17.46
C ASN A 36 -4.73 7.23 17.63
N TRP A 37 -3.47 7.36 18.03
CA TRP A 37 -2.53 6.23 18.12
C TRP A 37 -3.03 5.12 19.04
N ARG A 38 -3.78 5.44 20.10
CA ARG A 38 -4.32 4.40 21.01
C ARG A 38 -5.29 3.48 20.28
N GLU A 39 -6.21 4.05 19.51
CA GLU A 39 -7.19 3.29 18.75
C GLU A 39 -6.52 2.46 17.65
N ILE A 40 -5.49 2.99 17.00
CA ILE A 40 -4.76 2.30 15.93
C ILE A 40 -3.88 1.17 16.47
N TRP A 41 -3.09 1.43 17.52
CA TRP A 41 -2.08 0.49 18.03
C TRP A 41 -2.63 -0.52 19.04
N PHE A 42 -3.75 -0.23 19.71
CA PHE A 42 -4.40 -1.19 20.61
C PHE A 42 -5.73 -1.71 20.06
N GLY A 43 -6.16 -1.21 18.89
CA GLY A 43 -7.34 -1.69 18.19
C GLY A 43 -7.10 -2.94 17.35
N ARG A 44 -8.17 -3.37 16.69
CA ARG A 44 -8.20 -4.53 15.79
C ARG A 44 -8.22 -4.05 14.35
N TYR A 45 -7.72 -4.85 13.42
CA TYR A 45 -7.72 -4.51 12.00
C TYR A 45 -9.13 -4.20 11.46
N TRP A 46 -10.11 -5.02 11.81
CA TRP A 46 -11.50 -4.82 11.42
C TRP A 46 -12.31 -3.96 12.38
N GLY A 47 -11.74 -3.54 13.52
CA GLY A 47 -12.43 -2.69 14.49
C GLY A 47 -13.84 -3.19 14.83
N GLU A 48 -14.82 -2.31 14.68
CA GLU A 48 -16.24 -2.60 14.90
C GLU A 48 -16.92 -3.37 13.75
N ILE A 49 -16.31 -3.40 12.57
CA ILE A 49 -16.86 -4.08 11.36
C ILE A 49 -16.98 -5.59 11.63
N TRP A 50 -15.94 -6.18 12.22
CA TRP A 50 -15.93 -7.57 12.67
C TRP A 50 -15.32 -7.69 14.08
N PRO A 51 -16.13 -7.50 15.13
CA PRO A 51 -15.64 -7.40 16.50
C PRO A 51 -15.01 -8.69 17.04
N HIS A 52 -15.43 -9.85 16.50
CA HIS A 52 -14.89 -11.15 16.87
C HIS A 52 -13.58 -11.50 16.15
N ASN A 53 -13.16 -10.70 15.16
CA ASN A 53 -11.94 -10.94 14.43
C ASN A 53 -10.71 -10.55 15.28
N VAL A 54 -9.67 -11.39 15.26
CA VAL A 54 -8.43 -11.21 16.05
C VAL A 54 -7.25 -10.68 15.24
N LEU A 55 -7.48 -10.32 13.97
CA LEU A 55 -6.44 -9.83 13.08
C LEU A 55 -5.92 -8.47 13.57
N TYR A 56 -4.59 -8.37 13.67
CA TYR A 56 -3.88 -7.20 14.18
C TYR A 56 -2.85 -6.72 13.16
N ARG A 57 -3.08 -5.52 12.59
CA ARG A 57 -2.24 -4.90 11.57
C ARG A 57 -2.18 -3.36 11.76
N PRO A 58 -1.61 -2.89 12.89
CA PRO A 58 -1.67 -1.47 13.27
C PRO A 58 -0.97 -0.56 12.26
N LEU A 59 0.16 -1.01 11.67
CA LEU A 59 0.90 -0.24 10.67
C LEU A 59 0.10 -0.05 9.39
N THR A 60 -0.65 -1.07 8.96
CA THR A 60 -1.55 -0.95 7.80
C THR A 60 -2.63 0.07 8.07
N ILE A 61 -3.35 -0.05 9.19
CA ILE A 61 -4.39 0.90 9.58
C ILE A 61 -3.82 2.32 9.66
N TRP A 62 -2.64 2.47 10.28
CA TRP A 62 -1.99 3.78 10.38
C TRP A 62 -1.63 4.36 9.01
N SER A 63 -1.04 3.56 8.11
CA SER A 63 -0.69 4.01 6.76
C SER A 63 -1.92 4.42 5.95
N ILE A 64 -3.04 3.69 6.08
CA ILE A 64 -4.31 4.01 5.44
C ILE A 64 -4.91 5.29 6.06
N ALA A 65 -4.82 5.46 7.39
CA ALA A 65 -5.30 6.65 8.09
C ALA A 65 -4.51 7.92 7.71
N LEU A 66 -3.18 7.79 7.56
CA LEU A 66 -2.33 8.87 7.06
C LEU A 66 -2.72 9.23 5.63
N ASN A 67 -2.95 8.24 4.76
CA ASN A 67 -3.40 8.46 3.39
C ASN A 67 -4.79 9.14 3.35
N TYR A 68 -5.69 8.75 4.25
CA TYR A 68 -7.02 9.35 4.42
C TYR A 68 -6.92 10.83 4.80
N SER A 69 -6.10 11.13 5.81
CA SER A 69 -5.85 12.51 6.26
C SER A 69 -5.20 13.34 5.16
N PHE A 70 -4.24 12.77 4.43
CA PHE A 70 -3.54 13.45 3.34
C PHE A 70 -4.46 13.79 2.17
N ASN A 71 -5.37 12.89 1.78
CA ASN A 71 -6.39 13.20 0.78
C ASN A 71 -7.23 14.41 1.19
N GLY A 72 -7.66 14.47 2.46
CA GLY A 72 -8.40 15.61 3.01
C GLY A 72 -7.58 16.92 3.00
N LEU A 73 -6.29 16.85 3.36
CA LEU A 73 -5.39 18.01 3.31
C LEU A 73 -5.19 18.55 1.89
N LEU A 74 -5.26 17.68 0.87
CA LEU A 74 -5.21 18.07 -0.53
C LEU A 74 -6.54 18.59 -1.08
N GLY A 75 -7.59 18.68 -0.25
CA GLY A 75 -8.93 19.12 -0.67
C GLY A 75 -9.69 18.07 -1.51
N LEU A 76 -9.21 16.83 -1.55
CA LEU A 76 -9.92 15.71 -2.16
C LEU A 76 -10.91 15.10 -1.16
N SER A 77 -11.85 14.28 -1.66
CA SER A 77 -12.57 13.37 -0.76
C SER A 77 -11.54 12.52 -0.01
N CYS A 78 -11.66 12.40 1.31
CA CYS A 78 -10.67 11.65 2.09
C CYS A 78 -10.57 10.17 1.63
N SER A 79 -11.65 9.61 1.09
CA SER A 79 -11.71 8.27 0.48
C SER A 79 -11.40 8.26 -1.03
N HIS A 80 -10.77 9.30 -1.58
CA HIS A 80 -10.44 9.38 -3.00
C HIS A 80 -9.48 8.27 -3.42
N THR A 81 -9.94 7.36 -4.28
CA THR A 81 -9.28 6.08 -4.60
C THR A 81 -7.91 6.26 -5.23
N ALA A 82 -7.76 7.20 -6.16
CA ALA A 82 -6.50 7.45 -6.85
C ALA A 82 -5.35 7.78 -5.87
N GLY A 83 -5.63 8.48 -4.77
CA GLY A 83 -4.61 8.80 -3.76
C GLY A 83 -4.03 7.55 -3.12
N TYR A 84 -4.87 6.54 -2.88
CA TYR A 84 -4.43 5.26 -2.34
C TYR A 84 -3.62 4.46 -3.36
N HIS A 85 -4.10 4.33 -4.60
CA HIS A 85 -3.38 3.60 -5.64
C HIS A 85 -2.03 4.25 -5.98
N VAL A 86 -1.93 5.58 -5.98
CA VAL A 86 -0.66 6.29 -6.14
C VAL A 86 0.31 5.92 -5.03
N VAL A 87 -0.14 5.87 -3.76
CA VAL A 87 0.75 5.47 -2.65
C VAL A 87 1.23 4.01 -2.81
N ASN A 88 0.36 3.06 -3.14
CA ASN A 88 0.77 1.67 -3.41
C ASN A 88 1.79 1.57 -4.54
N LEU A 89 1.54 2.28 -5.65
CA LEU A 89 2.41 2.32 -6.80
C LEU A 89 3.81 2.84 -6.43
N LEU A 90 3.87 3.93 -5.68
CA LEU A 90 5.13 4.52 -5.22
C LEU A 90 5.87 3.60 -4.25
N LEU A 91 5.16 2.93 -3.33
CA LEU A 91 5.75 1.94 -2.42
C LEU A 91 6.34 0.76 -3.20
N HIS A 92 5.62 0.19 -4.17
CA HIS A 92 6.12 -0.89 -5.01
C HIS A 92 7.33 -0.48 -5.85
N ALA A 93 7.30 0.73 -6.43
CA ALA A 93 8.42 1.27 -7.19
C ALA A 93 9.66 1.52 -6.32
N ALA A 94 9.45 1.94 -5.07
CA ALA A 94 10.51 2.09 -4.07
C ALA A 94 11.10 0.72 -3.70
N VAL A 95 10.27 -0.26 -3.30
CA VAL A 95 10.73 -1.62 -2.93
C VAL A 95 11.43 -2.30 -4.10
N SER A 96 10.91 -2.21 -5.32
CA SER A 96 11.57 -2.75 -6.52
C SER A 96 12.96 -2.13 -6.74
N THR A 97 13.11 -0.84 -6.45
CA THR A 97 14.41 -0.17 -6.49
C THR A 97 15.33 -0.63 -5.36
N LEU A 98 14.79 -0.87 -4.16
CA LEU A 98 15.54 -1.44 -3.05
C LEU A 98 16.02 -2.87 -3.33
N VAL A 99 15.25 -3.70 -4.02
CA VAL A 99 15.69 -5.04 -4.46
C VAL A 99 16.93 -4.94 -5.36
N LEU A 100 16.95 -4.00 -6.30
CA LEU A 100 18.14 -3.75 -7.13
C LEU A 100 19.33 -3.31 -6.27
N ARG A 101 19.12 -2.38 -5.34
CA ARG A 101 20.17 -1.89 -4.43
C ARG A 101 20.69 -3.00 -3.52
N LEU A 102 19.82 -3.89 -3.06
CA LEU A 102 20.17 -5.05 -2.25
C LEU A 102 21.06 -6.02 -3.03
N GLY A 103 20.72 -6.35 -4.28
CA GLY A 103 21.57 -7.20 -5.12
C GLY A 103 22.98 -6.62 -5.29
N ILE A 104 23.06 -5.31 -5.55
CA ILE A 104 24.35 -4.60 -5.64
C ILE A 104 25.11 -4.65 -4.31
N ALA A 105 24.44 -4.41 -3.19
CA ALA A 105 25.04 -4.43 -1.85
C ALA A 105 25.55 -5.83 -1.45
N LEU A 106 24.92 -6.89 -1.98
CA LEU A 106 25.35 -8.27 -1.81
C LEU A 106 26.41 -8.72 -2.82
N CYS A 107 26.97 -7.79 -3.61
CA CYS A 107 27.96 -8.06 -4.66
C CYS A 107 27.49 -9.07 -5.73
N ILE A 108 26.18 -9.19 -5.94
CA ILE A 108 25.61 -10.00 -7.02
C ILE A 108 25.93 -9.30 -8.36
N PRO A 109 26.32 -10.04 -9.42
CA PRO A 109 26.64 -9.46 -10.72
C PRO A 109 25.54 -8.49 -11.21
N SER A 110 25.93 -7.34 -11.75
CA SER A 110 25.01 -6.24 -12.09
C SER A 110 23.82 -6.68 -12.94
N PHE A 111 24.06 -7.57 -13.91
CA PHE A 111 23.00 -8.12 -14.76
C PHE A 111 22.01 -8.97 -13.95
N ALA A 112 22.49 -9.85 -13.07
CA ALA A 112 21.64 -10.69 -12.23
C ALA A 112 20.84 -9.85 -11.22
N SER A 113 21.47 -8.84 -10.60
CA SER A 113 20.79 -7.87 -9.72
C SER A 113 19.69 -7.10 -10.46
N PHE A 114 19.96 -6.65 -11.68
CA PHE A 114 18.98 -5.98 -12.52
C PHE A 114 17.84 -6.90 -12.93
N ALA A 115 18.15 -8.12 -13.39
CA ALA A 115 17.16 -9.11 -13.80
C ALA A 115 16.23 -9.50 -12.63
N ALA A 116 16.80 -9.77 -11.45
CA ALA A 116 16.02 -10.10 -10.26
C ALA A 116 15.06 -8.96 -9.87
N ALA A 117 15.55 -7.73 -9.86
CA ALA A 117 14.72 -6.57 -9.55
C ALA A 117 13.67 -6.27 -10.64
N LEU A 118 13.99 -6.53 -11.91
CA LEU A 118 13.03 -6.39 -13.01
C LEU A 118 11.92 -7.41 -12.90
N ILE A 119 12.27 -8.68 -12.66
CA ILE A 119 11.29 -9.75 -12.41
C ILE A 119 10.41 -9.34 -11.24
N PHE A 120 10.98 -8.98 -10.09
CA PHE A 120 10.22 -8.50 -8.93
C PHE A 120 9.29 -7.33 -9.27
N ALA A 121 9.75 -6.35 -10.04
CA ALA A 121 8.97 -5.17 -10.39
C ALA A 121 7.73 -5.48 -11.24
N VAL A 122 7.80 -6.49 -12.13
CA VAL A 122 6.74 -6.76 -13.12
C VAL A 122 6.01 -8.10 -12.90
N HIS A 123 6.45 -8.91 -11.92
CA HIS A 123 5.88 -10.24 -11.71
C HIS A 123 4.39 -10.14 -11.33
N PRO A 124 3.48 -10.85 -12.03
CA PRO A 124 2.04 -10.79 -11.76
C PRO A 124 1.64 -11.20 -10.34
N ILE A 125 2.47 -11.97 -9.64
CA ILE A 125 2.24 -12.33 -8.23
C ILE A 125 2.11 -11.11 -7.31
N HIS A 126 2.69 -9.97 -7.69
CA HIS A 126 2.60 -8.72 -6.92
C HIS A 126 1.37 -7.88 -7.28
N THR A 127 0.58 -8.27 -8.29
CA THR A 127 -0.56 -7.46 -8.74
C THR A 127 -1.58 -7.25 -7.64
N GLU A 128 -1.88 -8.26 -6.82
CA GLU A 128 -2.79 -8.12 -5.69
C GLU A 128 -2.24 -7.12 -4.65
N ALA A 129 -0.96 -7.22 -4.30
CA ALA A 129 -0.32 -6.32 -3.34
C ALA A 129 -0.28 -4.85 -3.81
N VAL A 130 -0.22 -4.61 -5.12
CA VAL A 130 -0.19 -3.26 -5.71
C VAL A 130 -1.59 -2.72 -5.96
N ALA A 131 -2.48 -3.53 -6.56
CA ALA A 131 -3.80 -3.10 -7.00
C ALA A 131 -4.82 -3.06 -5.87
N ALA A 132 -4.79 -3.99 -4.92
CA ALA A 132 -5.61 -3.90 -3.70
C ALA A 132 -4.97 -2.89 -2.75
N VAL A 133 -5.71 -1.85 -2.36
CA VAL A 133 -5.18 -0.76 -1.51
C VAL A 133 -4.67 -1.31 -0.19
N THR A 134 -5.41 -2.25 0.40
CA THR A 134 -5.10 -2.93 1.65
C THR A 134 -3.97 -3.96 1.52
N GLY A 135 -3.53 -4.30 0.30
CA GLY A 135 -2.37 -5.17 0.05
C GLY A 135 -1.02 -4.58 0.50
N ARG A 136 -1.00 -3.31 0.96
CA ARG A 136 0.18 -2.63 1.55
C ARG A 136 0.54 -3.10 2.98
N THR A 137 0.18 -4.33 3.34
CA THR A 137 0.31 -4.93 4.68
C THR A 137 1.64 -5.62 4.94
#